data_AF-A0AA37UHM0-F1
#
_entry.id   AF-A0AA37UHM0-F1
#
_cell.length_a   1.000
_cell.length_b   1.000
_cell.length_c   1.000
_cell.angle_alpha   90.00
_cell.angle_beta   90.00
_cell.angle_gamma   90.00
#
_symmetry.space_group_name_H-M   'P 1'
#
loop_
_entity.id
_entity.type
_entity.pdbx_description
1 polymer ?
#
loop_
_entity_poly.entity_id
_entity_poly.type
_entity_poly.pdbx_seq_one_letter_code
_entity_poly.pdbx_strand_id
1 'polypeptide(L)'
;MVAERRHGEYKVPGGKLVVADVAQDGEGDGATLSEVAISGDFFLEPDEALGTINAALVGLPSTASVATMAAAVATAVGDDVAMVGFSPEAVAIAVRRALGHSTSWGDHTFEVIHGAAEVPFMHMALDEVLTQSVGAGTRGPTLRIWEWERTTVVIGSFQSMRNEIDPEGAQRQGVTVTRRVSGGGAMFIQPGNTITYSLSVPASLVDGLSFEQSYAFLDDWVLGALRDPGSTRATCRSTTSPRPRARSPARHRSATPPAPCCTT
;
A
#
# COMPACT_ATOMS: atom_id res chain seq x y z
N MET A 1 -37.53 -5.65 -4.66
CA MET A 1 -36.30 -6.42 -4.35
C MET A 1 -35.62 -5.68 -3.22
N VAL A 2 -35.30 -6.34 -2.11
CA VAL A 2 -34.55 -5.71 -1.02
C VAL A 2 -33.11 -5.59 -1.51
N ALA A 3 -32.58 -4.38 -1.63
CA ALA A 3 -31.20 -4.18 -2.04
C ALA A 3 -30.29 -4.88 -1.01
N GLU A 4 -29.35 -5.69 -1.49
CA GLU A 4 -28.42 -6.42 -0.63
C GLU A 4 -27.52 -5.42 0.09
N ARG A 5 -27.63 -5.36 1.43
CA ARG A 5 -26.75 -4.54 2.25
C ARG A 5 -25.42 -5.26 2.44
N ARG A 6 -24.35 -4.55 2.10
CA ARG A 6 -22.96 -4.99 2.25
C ARG A 6 -22.29 -4.21 3.37
N HIS A 7 -21.35 -4.85 4.03
CA HIS A 7 -20.74 -4.35 5.25
C HIS A 7 -19.22 -4.26 5.09
N GLY A 8 -18.63 -3.14 5.51
CA GLY A 8 -17.19 -2.90 5.46
C GLY A 8 -16.71 -2.13 6.67
N GLU A 9 -15.55 -2.52 7.18
CA GLU A 9 -14.94 -1.88 8.36
C GLU A 9 -13.54 -1.38 8.02
N TYR A 10 -13.12 -0.25 8.55
CA TYR A 10 -11.77 0.28 8.41
C TYR A 10 -11.27 0.86 9.73
N LYS A 11 -10.15 0.30 10.24
CA LYS A 11 -9.48 0.81 11.43
C LYS A 11 -8.42 1.82 11.02
N VAL A 12 -8.64 3.10 11.31
CA VAL A 12 -7.66 4.16 11.04
C VAL A 12 -6.39 3.91 11.87
N PRO A 13 -5.19 3.90 11.28
CA PRO A 13 -3.94 3.77 12.02
C PRO A 13 -3.80 4.85 13.11
N GLY A 14 -3.69 4.43 14.38
CA GLY A 14 -3.66 5.33 15.52
C GLY A 14 -4.99 6.06 15.82
N GLY A 15 -6.05 5.76 15.07
CA GLY A 15 -7.36 6.40 15.16
C GLY A 15 -8.48 5.44 15.53
N LYS A 16 -9.66 5.74 14.99
CA LYS A 16 -10.94 5.12 15.30
C LYS A 16 -11.36 4.16 14.17
N LEU A 17 -12.25 3.24 14.51
CA LEU A 17 -12.93 2.33 13.62
C LEU A 17 -14.05 3.08 12.91
N VAL A 18 -14.08 2.98 11.59
CA VAL A 18 -15.16 3.45 10.73
C VAL A 18 -15.79 2.23 10.08
N VAL A 19 -17.10 2.17 10.10
CA VAL A 19 -17.92 1.09 9.56
C VAL A 19 -18.86 1.70 8.53
N ALA A 20 -19.04 1.02 7.41
CA ALA A 20 -19.94 1.41 6.34
C ALA A 20 -20.85 0.24 5.99
N ASP A 21 -22.16 0.46 6.09
CA ASP A 21 -23.17 -0.40 5.52
C ASP A 21 -23.71 0.27 4.25
N VAL A 22 -23.63 -0.43 3.12
CA VAL A 22 -23.95 0.13 1.81
C VAL A 22 -24.92 -0.77 1.05
N ALA A 23 -25.89 -0.16 0.38
CA ALA A 23 -26.70 -0.81 -0.65
C ALA A 23 -26.43 -0.12 -1.99
N GLN A 24 -26.50 -0.89 -3.07
CA GLN A 24 -26.37 -0.37 -4.43
C GLN A 24 -27.58 -0.72 -5.27
N ASP A 25 -27.94 0.18 -6.17
CA ASP A 25 -28.92 -0.05 -7.22
C ASP A 25 -28.21 -0.34 -8.54
N GLY A 26 -28.65 -1.40 -9.21
CA GLY A 26 -28.03 -1.90 -10.44
C GLY A 26 -26.90 -2.90 -10.19
N GLU A 27 -26.33 -3.40 -11.28
CA GLU A 27 -25.24 -4.37 -11.27
C GLU A 27 -24.09 -3.90 -12.18
N GLY A 28 -22.87 -4.36 -11.87
CA GLY A 28 -21.67 -4.02 -12.64
C GLY A 28 -21.22 -2.56 -12.49
N ASP A 29 -20.47 -2.08 -13.47
CA ASP A 29 -19.79 -0.77 -13.41
C ASP A 29 -20.76 0.44 -13.41
N GLY A 30 -22.03 0.21 -13.77
CA GLY A 30 -23.08 1.23 -13.75
C GLY A 30 -23.88 1.28 -12.45
N ALA A 31 -23.58 0.44 -11.48
CA ALA A 31 -24.27 0.45 -10.19
C ALA A 31 -23.96 1.72 -9.39
N THR A 32 -24.96 2.23 -8.68
CA THR A 32 -24.83 3.45 -7.86
C THR A 32 -25.21 3.16 -6.42
N LEU A 33 -24.57 3.85 -5.48
CA LEU A 33 -24.89 3.74 -4.06
C LEU A 33 -26.31 4.27 -3.81
N SER A 34 -27.22 3.40 -3.38
CA SER A 34 -28.62 3.77 -3.09
C SER A 34 -28.85 4.03 -1.61
N GLU A 35 -28.12 3.35 -0.74
CA GLU A 35 -28.09 3.63 0.69
C GLU A 35 -26.66 3.56 1.21
N VAL A 36 -26.30 4.49 2.10
CA VAL A 36 -25.02 4.48 2.83
C VAL A 36 -25.30 4.84 4.28
N ALA A 37 -24.81 4.03 5.20
CA ALA A 37 -24.84 4.30 6.63
C ALA A 37 -23.45 4.15 7.22
N ILE A 38 -22.87 5.27 7.65
CA ILE A 38 -21.58 5.31 8.34
C ILE A 38 -21.80 5.22 9.85
N SER A 39 -21.03 4.36 10.51
CA SER A 39 -21.02 4.18 11.97
C SER A 39 -19.61 3.86 12.48
N GLY A 40 -19.37 3.82 13.80
CA GLY A 40 -18.04 3.53 14.34
C GLY A 40 -17.81 4.02 15.77
N ASP A 41 -16.55 4.01 16.22
CA ASP A 41 -16.11 4.51 17.54
C ASP A 41 -15.41 5.89 17.47
N PHE A 42 -15.71 6.66 16.43
CA PHE A 42 -15.21 8.02 16.17
C PHE A 42 -16.08 9.10 16.82
N PHE A 43 -15.56 10.33 16.84
CA PHE A 43 -16.31 11.51 17.25
C PHE A 43 -16.47 12.47 16.07
N LEU A 44 -17.66 13.04 15.96
CA LEU A 44 -18.05 14.00 14.94
C LEU A 44 -18.80 15.14 15.62
N GLU A 45 -18.34 16.38 15.41
CA GLU A 45 -19.01 17.56 15.94
C GLU A 45 -19.28 18.56 14.80
N PRO A 46 -20.55 18.99 14.60
CA PRO A 46 -21.75 18.51 15.28
C PRO A 46 -22.16 17.10 14.78
N ASP A 47 -22.88 16.31 15.58
CA ASP A 47 -23.19 14.91 15.26
C ASP A 47 -24.20 14.76 14.11
N GLU A 48 -25.01 15.80 13.85
CA GLU A 48 -25.93 15.83 12.71
C GLU A 48 -25.21 15.84 11.36
N ALA A 49 -23.91 16.18 11.32
CA ALA A 49 -23.09 16.10 10.12
C ALA A 49 -22.97 14.67 9.57
N LEU A 50 -23.26 13.63 10.37
CA LEU A 50 -23.25 12.24 9.91
C LEU A 50 -24.29 12.00 8.82
N GLY A 51 -25.46 12.64 8.91
CA GLY A 51 -26.48 12.59 7.87
C GLY A 51 -25.99 13.20 6.54
N THR A 52 -25.24 14.30 6.63
CA THR A 52 -24.62 14.97 5.48
C THR A 52 -23.57 14.09 4.81
N ILE A 53 -22.74 13.39 5.59
CA ILE A 53 -21.76 12.43 5.08
C ILE A 53 -22.45 11.30 4.30
N ASN A 54 -23.49 10.69 4.89
CA ASN A 54 -24.25 9.62 4.24
C ASN A 54 -24.86 10.10 2.91
N ALA A 55 -25.52 11.26 2.93
CA ALA A 55 -26.16 11.84 1.75
C ALA A 55 -25.17 12.20 0.63
N ALA A 56 -23.94 12.61 0.98
CA ALA A 56 -22.90 12.95 0.01
C ALA A 56 -22.41 11.75 -0.82
N LEU A 57 -22.58 10.54 -0.30
CA LEU A 57 -22.12 9.30 -0.93
C LEU A 57 -23.22 8.64 -1.77
N VAL A 58 -24.50 8.86 -1.43
CA VAL A 58 -25.64 8.34 -2.19
C VAL A 58 -25.66 8.94 -3.60
N GLY A 59 -25.91 8.08 -4.60
CA GLY A 59 -25.90 8.43 -6.01
C GLY A 59 -24.52 8.37 -6.68
N LEU A 60 -23.43 8.23 -5.91
CA LEU A 60 -22.11 8.00 -6.50
C LEU A 60 -22.03 6.61 -7.14
N PRO A 61 -21.26 6.44 -8.23
CA PRO A 61 -20.96 5.13 -8.79
C PRO A 61 -20.31 4.21 -7.74
N SER A 62 -20.68 2.93 -7.68
CA SER A 62 -20.07 1.94 -6.79
C SER A 62 -18.56 1.76 -7.08
N THR A 63 -18.15 2.00 -8.32
CA THR A 63 -16.75 1.96 -8.76
C THR A 63 -15.95 3.23 -8.41
N ALA A 64 -16.57 4.26 -7.82
CA ALA A 64 -15.91 5.53 -7.55
C ALA A 64 -14.66 5.37 -6.66
N SER A 65 -13.60 6.11 -7.00
CA SER A 65 -12.31 6.03 -6.29
C SER A 65 -12.41 6.58 -4.87
N VAL A 66 -11.47 6.19 -3.99
CA VAL A 66 -11.34 6.78 -2.64
C VAL A 66 -11.23 8.30 -2.72
N ALA A 67 -10.44 8.84 -3.65
CA ALA A 67 -10.28 10.28 -3.80
C ALA A 67 -11.60 10.98 -4.17
N THR A 68 -12.42 10.38 -5.04
CA THR A 68 -13.72 10.92 -5.44
C THR A 68 -14.69 10.93 -4.26
N MET A 69 -14.81 9.81 -3.54
CA MET A 69 -15.70 9.69 -2.39
C MET A 69 -15.24 10.61 -1.25
N ALA A 70 -13.94 10.66 -0.94
CA ALA A 70 -13.38 11.53 0.08
C ALA A 70 -13.60 13.01 -0.24
N ALA A 71 -13.44 13.42 -1.50
CA ALA A 71 -13.72 14.79 -1.93
C ALA A 71 -15.21 15.15 -1.80
N ALA A 72 -16.12 14.22 -2.12
CA ALA A 72 -17.55 14.41 -1.94
C ALA A 72 -17.91 14.62 -0.46
N VAL A 73 -17.36 13.77 0.42
CA VAL A 73 -17.53 13.89 1.87
C VAL A 73 -16.96 15.21 2.39
N ALA A 74 -15.71 15.54 2.04
CA ALA A 74 -15.05 16.78 2.47
C ALA A 74 -15.83 18.04 2.05
N THR A 75 -16.33 18.05 0.81
CA THR A 75 -17.15 19.16 0.28
C THR A 75 -18.47 19.29 1.05
N ALA A 76 -19.08 18.17 1.42
CA ALA A 76 -20.38 18.17 2.08
C ALA A 76 -20.31 18.60 3.56
N VAL A 77 -19.25 18.20 4.28
CA VAL A 77 -19.07 18.58 5.70
C VAL A 77 -18.50 19.99 5.86
N GLY A 78 -17.64 20.45 4.93
CA GLY A 78 -16.98 21.75 5.04
C GLY A 78 -15.96 21.83 6.20
N ASP A 79 -15.40 23.01 6.43
CA ASP A 79 -14.30 23.21 7.39
C ASP A 79 -14.79 23.36 8.85
N ASP A 80 -16.09 23.55 9.07
CA ASP A 80 -16.68 23.80 10.40
C ASP A 80 -16.99 22.50 11.17
N VAL A 81 -16.82 21.34 10.54
CA VAL A 81 -17.10 20.03 11.13
C VAL A 81 -15.82 19.39 11.63
N ALA A 82 -15.76 19.11 12.93
CA ALA A 82 -14.62 18.43 13.55
C ALA A 82 -14.77 16.91 13.44
N MET A 83 -13.87 16.28 12.67
CA MET A 83 -13.76 14.83 12.54
C MET A 83 -12.61 14.31 13.39
N VAL A 84 -12.90 13.69 14.54
CA VAL A 84 -11.86 13.26 15.49
C VAL A 84 -11.67 11.75 15.43
N GLY A 85 -10.46 11.35 15.05
CA GLY A 85 -10.05 9.96 14.96
C GLY A 85 -10.41 9.26 13.65
N PHE A 86 -10.98 9.99 12.69
CA PHE A 86 -11.22 9.53 11.33
C PHE A 86 -11.12 10.69 10.33
N SER A 87 -11.24 10.38 9.03
CA SER A 87 -11.14 11.36 7.95
C SER A 87 -12.10 11.01 6.81
N PRO A 88 -12.35 11.92 5.85
CA PRO A 88 -13.10 11.62 4.63
C PRO A 88 -12.55 10.41 3.86
N GLU A 89 -11.22 10.23 3.84
CA GLU A 89 -10.57 9.07 3.24
C GLU A 89 -10.90 7.78 4.00
N ALA A 90 -10.95 7.82 5.33
CA ALA A 90 -11.33 6.66 6.14
C ALA A 90 -12.76 6.19 5.85
N VAL A 91 -13.69 7.13 5.64
CA VAL A 91 -15.07 6.84 5.22
C VAL A 91 -15.08 6.19 3.83
N ALA A 92 -14.38 6.79 2.87
CA ALA A 92 -14.30 6.29 1.51
C ALA A 92 -13.68 4.87 1.43
N ILE A 93 -12.66 4.59 2.25
CA ILE A 93 -12.07 3.26 2.38
C ILE A 93 -13.09 2.28 2.96
N ALA A 94 -13.79 2.62 4.05
CA ALA A 94 -14.81 1.75 4.64
C ALA A 94 -15.92 1.39 3.63
N VAL A 95 -16.39 2.38 2.85
CA VAL A 95 -17.37 2.16 1.77
C VAL A 95 -16.83 1.22 0.71
N ARG A 96 -15.61 1.43 0.23
CA ARG A 96 -15.01 0.55 -0.78
C ARG A 96 -14.74 -0.86 -0.26
N ARG A 97 -14.44 -1.01 1.04
CA ARG A 97 -14.39 -2.33 1.68
C ARG A 97 -15.75 -3.00 1.71
N ALA A 98 -16.82 -2.27 2.01
CA ALA A 98 -18.18 -2.80 1.97
C ALA A 98 -18.56 -3.27 0.56
N LEU A 99 -18.06 -2.60 -0.48
CA LEU A 99 -18.26 -3.00 -1.87
C LEU A 99 -17.34 -4.15 -2.34
N GLY A 100 -16.39 -4.59 -1.52
CA GLY A 100 -15.42 -5.64 -1.83
C GLY A 100 -14.21 -5.17 -2.65
N HIS A 101 -13.97 -3.86 -2.78
CA HIS A 101 -12.88 -3.30 -3.56
C HIS A 101 -11.58 -3.12 -2.76
N SER A 102 -11.66 -3.08 -1.44
CA SER A 102 -10.51 -2.90 -0.54
C SER A 102 -10.45 -4.02 0.51
N THR A 103 -9.24 -4.40 0.90
CA THR A 103 -8.94 -5.53 1.81
C THR A 103 -7.93 -5.11 2.88
N SER A 104 -7.83 -5.86 3.98
CA SER A 104 -6.85 -5.70 5.05
C SER A 104 -5.92 -6.91 5.17
N TRP A 105 -4.88 -6.79 6.01
CA TRP A 105 -3.95 -7.88 6.29
C TRP A 105 -4.64 -9.19 6.71
N GLY A 106 -5.72 -9.11 7.50
CA GLY A 106 -6.45 -10.29 7.99
C GLY A 106 -7.29 -11.00 6.93
N ASP A 107 -7.57 -10.33 5.80
CA ASP A 107 -8.34 -10.90 4.69
C ASP A 107 -7.47 -11.80 3.79
N HIS A 108 -6.16 -11.85 4.05
CA HIS A 108 -5.16 -12.48 3.21
C HIS A 108 -4.38 -13.55 3.95
N THR A 109 -4.15 -14.68 3.29
CA THR A 109 -3.15 -15.66 3.71
C THR A 109 -1.88 -15.43 2.91
N PHE A 110 -0.81 -15.03 3.60
CA PHE A 110 0.49 -14.79 2.97
C PHE A 110 1.28 -16.09 2.82
N GLU A 111 1.84 -16.28 1.63
CA GLU A 111 2.88 -17.28 1.43
C GLU A 111 4.23 -16.69 1.83
N VAL A 112 4.97 -17.41 2.66
CA VAL A 112 6.33 -17.03 3.06
C VAL A 112 7.32 -17.91 2.30
N ILE A 113 8.16 -17.28 1.50
CA ILE A 113 9.24 -17.95 0.77
C ILE A 113 10.57 -17.57 1.42
N HIS A 114 11.27 -18.58 1.93
CA HIS A 114 12.66 -18.45 2.37
C HIS A 114 13.47 -19.57 1.70
N GLY A 115 14.54 -19.19 1.03
CA GLY A 115 15.37 -20.09 0.24
C GLY A 115 16.85 -19.92 0.56
N ALA A 116 17.71 -20.66 -0.15
CA ALA A 116 19.14 -20.41 -0.09
C ALA A 116 19.50 -19.07 -0.74
N ALA A 117 20.72 -18.60 -0.47
CA ALA A 117 21.29 -17.48 -1.19
C ALA A 117 21.29 -17.76 -2.70
N GLU A 118 20.88 -16.79 -3.49
CA GLU A 118 20.65 -16.96 -4.93
C GLU A 118 21.33 -15.84 -5.72
N VAL A 119 21.58 -16.09 -7.01
CA VAL A 119 22.29 -15.15 -7.87
C VAL A 119 21.46 -13.89 -8.13
N PRO A 120 22.10 -12.71 -8.28
CA PRO A 120 21.38 -11.42 -8.37
C PRO A 120 20.31 -11.35 -9.45
N PHE A 121 20.58 -11.92 -10.62
CA PHE A 121 19.66 -11.86 -11.76
C PHE A 121 18.39 -12.67 -11.51
N MET A 122 18.50 -13.78 -10.77
CA MET A 122 17.36 -14.60 -10.40
C MET A 122 16.48 -13.90 -9.38
N HIS A 123 17.05 -13.14 -8.43
CA HIS A 123 16.26 -12.31 -7.53
C HIS A 123 15.44 -11.25 -8.26
N MET A 124 16.04 -10.58 -9.25
CA MET A 124 15.31 -9.60 -10.07
C MET A 124 14.17 -10.25 -10.86
N ALA A 125 14.42 -11.43 -11.44
CA ALA A 125 13.41 -12.19 -12.16
C ALA A 125 12.27 -12.66 -11.25
N LEU A 126 12.60 -13.17 -10.05
CA LEU A 126 11.61 -13.61 -9.07
C LEU A 126 10.76 -12.44 -8.55
N ASP A 127 11.37 -11.29 -8.25
CA ASP A 127 10.62 -10.09 -7.83
C ASP A 127 9.62 -9.65 -8.90
N GLU A 128 10.04 -9.64 -10.16
CA GLU A 128 9.17 -9.27 -11.29
C GLU A 128 8.01 -10.26 -11.46
N VAL A 129 8.32 -11.56 -11.58
CA VAL A 129 7.31 -12.60 -11.84
C VAL A 129 6.32 -12.73 -10.69
N LEU A 130 6.79 -12.71 -9.44
CA LEU A 130 5.92 -12.82 -8.27
C LEU A 130 5.01 -11.61 -8.15
N THR A 131 5.55 -10.40 -8.31
CA THR A 131 4.75 -9.17 -8.24
C THR A 131 3.70 -9.13 -9.35
N GLN A 132 4.07 -9.51 -10.58
CA GLN A 132 3.11 -9.60 -11.69
C GLN A 132 2.03 -10.66 -11.43
N SER A 133 2.40 -11.82 -10.89
CA SER A 133 1.46 -12.90 -10.59
C SER A 133 0.45 -12.51 -9.50
N VAL A 134 0.92 -11.82 -8.44
CA VAL A 134 0.04 -11.28 -7.39
C VAL A 134 -0.86 -10.18 -7.96
N GLY A 135 -0.31 -9.27 -8.76
CA GLY A 135 -1.08 -8.21 -9.42
C GLY A 135 -2.14 -8.74 -10.40
N ALA A 136 -1.87 -9.88 -11.05
CA ALA A 136 -2.80 -10.56 -11.93
C ALA A 136 -3.80 -11.49 -11.20
N GLY A 137 -3.67 -11.66 -9.88
CA GLY A 137 -4.51 -12.55 -9.08
C GLY A 137 -4.28 -14.04 -9.35
N THR A 138 -3.21 -14.43 -10.05
CA THR A 138 -2.86 -15.84 -10.28
C THR A 138 -2.07 -16.45 -9.11
N ARG A 139 -1.65 -15.62 -8.16
CA ARG A 139 -0.99 -16.01 -6.91
C ARG A 139 -1.50 -15.16 -5.76
N GLY A 140 -1.57 -15.74 -4.55
CA GLY A 140 -1.84 -15.00 -3.32
C GLY A 140 -0.68 -14.09 -2.89
N PRO A 141 -0.92 -13.17 -1.94
CA PRO A 141 0.12 -12.27 -1.41
C PRO A 141 1.34 -13.05 -0.90
N THR A 142 2.54 -12.54 -1.18
CA THR A 142 3.78 -13.28 -0.95
C THR A 142 4.83 -12.40 -0.26
N LEU A 143 5.40 -12.91 0.83
CA LEU A 143 6.60 -12.37 1.48
C LEU A 143 7.79 -13.26 1.17
N ARG A 144 8.80 -12.72 0.48
CA ARG A 144 10.08 -13.40 0.28
C ARG A 144 11.12 -12.81 1.22
N ILE A 145 11.82 -13.65 1.97
CA ILE A 145 13.05 -13.29 2.69
C ILE A 145 14.17 -14.03 1.97
N TRP A 146 15.25 -13.34 1.63
CA TRP A 146 16.27 -13.94 0.76
C TRP A 146 17.64 -13.29 0.91
N GLU A 147 18.68 -14.07 0.59
CA GLU A 147 20.07 -13.65 0.68
C GLU A 147 20.75 -13.59 -0.70
N TRP A 148 21.80 -12.78 -0.77
CA TRP A 148 22.61 -12.58 -1.96
C TRP A 148 23.77 -13.56 -2.00
N GLU A 149 23.92 -14.29 -3.11
CA GLU A 149 25.04 -15.23 -3.25
C GLU A 149 26.38 -14.54 -3.50
N ARG A 150 26.40 -13.31 -4.05
CA ARG A 150 27.63 -12.56 -4.35
C ARG A 150 27.49 -11.05 -4.18
N THR A 151 28.63 -10.38 -4.06
CA THR A 151 28.71 -8.91 -4.01
C THR A 151 28.11 -8.29 -5.27
N THR A 152 27.18 -7.36 -5.07
CA THR A 152 26.31 -6.86 -6.14
C THR A 152 26.05 -5.37 -6.01
N VAL A 153 25.97 -4.67 -7.13
CA VAL A 153 25.35 -3.35 -7.22
C VAL A 153 24.04 -3.45 -7.99
N VAL A 154 22.96 -2.97 -7.39
CA VAL A 154 21.63 -2.92 -8.00
C VAL A 154 21.28 -1.47 -8.29
N ILE A 155 21.12 -1.12 -9.56
CA ILE A 155 20.66 0.21 -9.97
C ILE A 155 19.14 0.24 -10.16
N GLY A 156 18.51 1.38 -9.84
CA GLY A 156 17.08 1.59 -10.05
C GLY A 156 16.72 1.63 -11.55
N SER A 157 15.46 1.38 -11.87
CA SER A 157 14.98 1.28 -13.25
C SER A 157 15.35 2.49 -14.13
N PHE A 158 15.30 3.71 -13.58
CA PHE A 158 15.58 4.96 -14.30
C PHE A 158 17.03 5.48 -14.16
N GLN A 159 17.91 4.78 -13.44
CA GLN A 159 19.27 5.26 -13.22
C GLN A 159 20.21 4.99 -14.41
N SER A 160 21.13 5.93 -14.66
CA SER A 160 22.15 5.82 -15.70
C SER A 160 23.30 4.93 -15.22
N MET A 161 23.51 3.79 -15.89
CA MET A 161 24.62 2.88 -15.57
C MET A 161 25.98 3.60 -15.60
N ARG A 162 26.21 4.45 -16.61
CA ARG A 162 27.47 5.19 -16.76
C ARG A 162 27.74 6.17 -15.62
N ASN A 163 26.69 6.70 -14.99
CA ASN A 163 26.84 7.69 -13.92
C ASN A 163 26.94 7.03 -12.54
N GLU A 164 26.32 5.87 -12.36
CA GLU A 164 26.28 5.17 -11.07
C GLU A 164 27.41 4.15 -10.89
N ILE A 165 27.96 3.63 -12.00
CA ILE A 165 28.88 2.48 -11.98
C ILE A 165 30.21 2.85 -12.64
N ASP A 166 31.30 2.61 -11.93
CA ASP A 166 32.63 2.43 -12.52
C ASP A 166 32.73 0.98 -13.04
N PRO A 167 32.65 0.73 -14.37
CA PRO A 167 32.63 -0.62 -14.91
C PRO A 167 33.96 -1.34 -14.71
N GLU A 168 35.09 -0.62 -14.77
CA GLU A 168 36.39 -1.24 -14.55
C GLU A 168 36.58 -1.58 -13.07
N GLY A 169 36.14 -0.69 -12.17
CA GLY A 169 36.12 -0.94 -10.74
C GLY A 169 35.27 -2.15 -10.37
N ALA A 170 34.06 -2.22 -10.91
CA ALA A 170 33.16 -3.36 -10.70
C ALA A 170 33.79 -4.67 -11.17
N GLN A 171 34.40 -4.67 -12.36
CA GLN A 171 35.08 -5.86 -12.89
C GLN A 171 36.28 -6.27 -12.05
N ARG A 172 37.16 -5.33 -11.67
CA ARG A 172 38.34 -5.58 -10.82
C ARG A 172 37.96 -6.17 -9.46
N GLN A 173 36.82 -5.76 -8.92
CA GLN A 173 36.33 -6.18 -7.60
C GLN A 173 35.37 -7.38 -7.66
N GLY A 174 35.13 -7.96 -8.85
CA GLY A 174 34.20 -9.07 -9.03
C GLY A 174 32.74 -8.75 -8.66
N VAL A 175 32.36 -7.48 -8.74
CA VAL A 175 31.02 -6.99 -8.39
C VAL A 175 30.06 -7.23 -9.54
N THR A 176 28.97 -7.92 -9.26
CA THR A 176 27.89 -8.10 -10.24
C THR A 176 27.04 -6.84 -10.31
N VAL A 177 26.71 -6.38 -11.51
CA VAL A 177 25.85 -5.19 -11.68
C VAL A 177 24.54 -5.64 -12.30
N THR A 178 23.42 -5.31 -11.66
CA THR A 178 22.07 -5.61 -12.15
C THR A 178 21.15 -4.39 -12.02
N ARG A 179 20.00 -4.44 -12.71
CA ARG A 179 18.97 -3.40 -12.66
C ARG A 179 17.67 -4.00 -12.15
N ARG A 180 17.03 -3.33 -11.20
CA ARG A 180 15.70 -3.72 -10.71
C ARG A 180 14.59 -2.98 -11.46
N VAL A 181 13.41 -3.59 -11.49
CA VAL A 181 12.20 -3.01 -12.10
C VAL A 181 11.65 -1.81 -11.31
N SER A 182 11.92 -1.77 -10.01
CA SER A 182 11.53 -0.66 -9.14
C SER A 182 12.45 0.57 -9.29
N GLY A 183 11.92 1.74 -8.90
CA GLY A 183 12.68 2.99 -8.87
C GLY A 183 13.63 3.08 -7.68
N GLY A 184 14.17 4.27 -7.42
CA GLY A 184 15.08 4.56 -6.31
C GLY A 184 16.56 4.59 -6.70
N GLY A 185 17.42 4.69 -5.69
CA GLY A 185 18.88 4.82 -5.86
C GLY A 185 19.63 3.51 -6.10
N ALA A 186 20.94 3.61 -6.27
CA ALA A 186 21.82 2.46 -6.42
C ALA A 186 22.14 1.88 -5.03
N MET A 187 22.17 0.55 -4.93
CA MET A 187 22.49 -0.15 -3.69
C MET A 187 23.72 -1.01 -3.91
N PHE A 188 24.67 -0.99 -2.97
CA PHE A 188 25.81 -1.89 -2.92
C PHE A 188 25.55 -2.94 -1.83
N ILE A 189 25.67 -4.21 -2.20
CA ILE A 189 25.32 -5.34 -1.36
C ILE A 189 26.51 -6.29 -1.25
N GLN A 190 26.75 -6.77 -0.03
CA GLN A 190 27.67 -7.86 0.26
C GLN A 190 26.92 -9.02 0.94
N PRO A 191 27.21 -10.27 0.57
CA PRO A 191 26.65 -11.45 1.25
C PRO A 191 26.88 -11.39 2.76
N GLY A 192 25.85 -11.75 3.55
CA GLY A 192 25.92 -11.79 5.02
C GLY A 192 25.84 -10.43 5.72
N ASN A 193 25.94 -9.31 5.01
CA ASN A 193 25.88 -7.95 5.58
C ASN A 193 24.52 -7.27 5.39
N THR A 194 23.54 -7.96 4.80
CA THR A 194 22.22 -7.41 4.48
C THR A 194 21.15 -8.46 4.75
N ILE A 195 20.01 -8.00 5.27
CA ILE A 195 18.75 -8.75 5.26
C ILE A 195 17.94 -8.14 4.14
N THR A 196 17.46 -8.95 3.21
CA THR A 196 16.66 -8.47 2.08
C THR A 196 15.32 -9.20 2.06
N TYR A 197 14.27 -8.44 1.83
CA TYR A 197 12.94 -8.99 1.67
C TYR A 197 12.20 -8.30 0.52
N SER A 198 11.25 -9.04 -0.05
CA SER A 198 10.33 -8.54 -1.06
C SER A 198 8.92 -8.86 -0.61
N LEU A 199 8.03 -7.86 -0.65
CA LEU A 199 6.62 -8.02 -0.32
C LEU A 199 5.76 -7.70 -1.54
N SER A 200 5.05 -8.70 -2.05
CA SER A 200 4.12 -8.57 -3.17
C SER A 200 2.68 -8.73 -2.67
N VAL A 201 1.87 -7.69 -2.82
CA VAL A 201 0.48 -7.63 -2.33
C VAL A 201 -0.50 -7.22 -3.42
N PRO A 202 -1.78 -7.62 -3.33
CA PRO A 202 -2.81 -7.20 -4.25
C PRO A 202 -3.08 -5.70 -4.09
N ALA A 203 -3.48 -5.06 -5.20
CA ALA A 203 -3.81 -3.64 -5.21
C ALA A 203 -4.92 -3.28 -4.19
N SER A 204 -5.84 -4.21 -3.93
CA SER A 204 -6.91 -4.04 -2.96
C SER A 204 -6.41 -3.81 -1.52
N LEU A 205 -5.20 -4.26 -1.18
CA LEU A 205 -4.63 -4.09 0.17
C LEU A 205 -4.12 -2.66 0.41
N VAL A 206 -3.77 -1.95 -0.65
CA VAL A 206 -3.29 -0.56 -0.62
C VAL A 206 -4.27 0.41 -1.29
N ASP A 207 -5.49 -0.06 -1.54
CA ASP A 207 -6.52 0.74 -2.21
C ASP A 207 -6.85 1.98 -1.38
N GLY A 208 -6.85 3.14 -2.04
CA GLY A 208 -7.05 4.44 -1.39
C GLY A 208 -5.84 5.08 -0.74
N LEU A 209 -4.71 4.38 -0.65
CA LEU A 209 -3.47 4.96 -0.13
C LEU A 209 -2.71 5.68 -1.24
N SER A 210 -2.07 6.80 -0.90
CA SER A 210 -1.04 7.38 -1.74
C SER A 210 0.18 6.44 -1.80
N PHE A 211 1.07 6.65 -2.78
CA PHE A 211 2.33 5.90 -2.83
C PHE A 211 3.12 5.99 -1.52
N GLU A 212 3.27 7.20 -0.96
CA GLU A 212 4.00 7.41 0.30
C GLU A 212 3.33 6.72 1.49
N GLN A 213 2.00 6.78 1.57
CA GLN A 213 1.23 6.09 2.61
C GLN A 213 1.34 4.57 2.48
N SER A 214 1.36 4.05 1.24
CA SER A 214 1.51 2.62 0.99
C SER A 214 2.84 2.08 1.49
N TYR A 215 3.96 2.81 1.31
CA TYR A 215 5.26 2.41 1.90
C TYR A 215 5.18 2.36 3.42
N ALA A 216 4.70 3.43 4.07
CA ALA A 216 4.60 3.46 5.52
C ALA A 216 3.70 2.33 6.07
N PHE A 217 2.60 2.03 5.38
CA PHE A 217 1.68 0.95 5.74
C PHE A 217 2.30 -0.45 5.56
N LEU A 218 2.99 -0.69 4.44
CA LEU A 218 3.63 -1.98 4.14
C LEU A 218 4.90 -2.22 4.94
N ASP A 219 5.59 -1.18 5.39
CA ASP A 219 6.84 -1.29 6.16
C ASP A 219 6.63 -1.33 7.68
N ASP A 220 5.44 -0.94 8.19
CA ASP A 220 5.18 -0.82 9.62
C ASP A 220 5.46 -2.12 10.39
N TRP A 221 5.15 -3.28 9.80
CA TRP A 221 5.39 -4.58 10.44
C TRP A 221 6.89 -4.86 10.63
N VAL A 222 7.73 -4.51 9.66
CA VAL A 222 9.19 -4.69 9.74
C VAL A 222 9.76 -3.79 10.82
N LEU A 223 9.34 -2.52 10.83
CA LEU A 223 9.77 -1.58 11.84
C LEU A 223 9.35 -2.03 13.25
N GLY A 224 8.15 -2.61 13.38
CA GLY A 224 7.70 -3.24 14.61
C GLY A 224 8.59 -4.41 15.05
N ALA A 225 8.89 -5.33 14.14
CA ALA A 225 9.73 -6.50 14.41
C ALA A 225 11.18 -6.13 14.78
N LEU A 226 11.75 -5.12 14.14
CA LEU A 226 13.12 -4.66 14.43
C LEU A 226 13.24 -3.91 15.77
N ARG A 227 12.16 -3.27 16.23
CA ARG A 227 12.13 -2.57 17.53
C ARG A 227 12.04 -3.54 18.72
N ASP A 228 11.47 -4.72 18.50
CA ASP A 228 11.35 -5.77 19.53
C ASP A 228 11.68 -7.16 18.94
N PRO A 229 12.98 -7.49 18.79
CA PRO A 229 13.42 -8.76 18.21
C PRO A 229 13.08 -10.00 19.09
N GLY A 230 12.45 -9.82 20.25
CA GLY A 230 12.02 -10.90 21.16
C GLY A 230 10.51 -11.12 21.24
N SER A 231 9.68 -10.29 20.61
CA SER A 231 8.22 -10.45 20.66
C SER A 231 7.73 -11.49 19.65
N THR A 232 7.12 -12.56 20.15
CA THR A 232 6.31 -13.52 19.36
C THR A 232 4.97 -12.96 18.88
N ARG A 233 4.71 -11.67 19.09
CA ARG A 233 3.54 -10.94 18.57
C ARG A 233 4.01 -9.72 17.79
N ALA A 234 4.04 -9.82 16.47
CA ALA A 234 4.10 -8.63 15.62
C ALA A 234 2.79 -7.85 15.80
N THR A 235 2.81 -6.79 16.60
CA THR A 235 1.70 -5.83 16.66
C THR A 235 2.13 -4.54 16.00
N CYS A 236 1.50 -4.21 14.87
CA CYS A 236 1.59 -2.91 14.20
C CYS A 236 1.17 -1.80 15.16
N ARG A 237 2.10 -0.92 15.53
CA ARG A 237 1.81 0.33 16.23
C ARG A 237 2.83 1.39 15.80
N SER A 238 2.39 2.25 14.90
CA SER A 238 3.21 3.34 14.37
C SER A 238 3.45 4.41 15.44
N THR A 239 4.73 4.73 15.68
CA THR A 239 5.18 6.03 16.18
C THR A 239 6.33 6.49 15.31
N THR A 240 6.05 7.50 14.50
CA THR A 240 6.98 8.16 13.57
C THR A 240 7.66 9.32 14.31
N SER A 241 8.99 9.43 14.17
CA SER A 241 9.76 10.62 14.57
C SER A 241 10.23 11.35 13.30
N PRO A 242 10.14 12.69 13.21
CA PRO A 242 10.38 13.42 11.99
C PRO A 242 11.85 13.84 11.88
N ARG A 243 12.52 13.47 10.78
CA ARG A 243 13.61 14.30 10.20
C ARG A 243 13.90 13.87 8.75
N PRO A 244 13.60 14.72 7.75
CA PRO A 244 13.97 14.45 6.37
C PRO A 244 15.39 14.96 6.08
N ARG A 245 16.19 14.17 5.35
CA ARG A 245 17.33 14.72 4.57
C ARG A 245 16.83 15.04 3.17
N ALA A 246 16.86 16.31 2.83
CA ALA A 246 16.37 16.85 1.57
C ALA A 246 17.27 16.48 0.37
N ARG A 247 16.65 16.07 -0.74
CA ARG A 247 17.07 16.41 -2.11
C ARG A 247 15.88 16.25 -3.07
N SER A 248 15.61 17.32 -3.83
CA SER A 248 14.44 17.50 -4.70
C SER A 248 14.36 16.51 -5.87
N PRO A 249 13.15 16.16 -6.35
CA PRO A 249 12.97 15.41 -7.59
C PRO A 249 12.66 16.32 -8.79
N ALA A 250 13.34 16.08 -9.91
CA ALA A 250 12.90 16.55 -11.23
C ALA A 250 11.83 15.60 -11.77
N ARG A 251 10.70 16.16 -12.23
CA ARG A 251 9.53 15.45 -12.75
C ARG A 251 9.67 15.20 -14.25
N HIS A 252 9.29 14.01 -14.70
CA HIS A 252 8.66 13.81 -16.02
C HIS A 252 7.54 12.75 -15.92
N ARG A 253 6.45 13.00 -16.66
CA ARG A 253 5.15 12.31 -16.62
C ARG A 253 5.01 11.28 -17.76
N SER A 254 4.09 10.32 -17.54
CA SER A 254 3.50 9.30 -18.43
C SER A 254 4.29 7.98 -18.57
N ALA A 255 3.71 6.77 -18.58
CA ALA A 255 2.32 6.29 -18.53
C ALA A 255 2.29 4.91 -17.81
N THR A 256 1.18 4.60 -17.14
CA THR A 256 0.86 3.37 -16.37
C THR A 256 1.78 3.07 -15.17
N PRO A 257 1.33 3.26 -13.92
CA PRO A 257 2.16 2.93 -12.76
C PRO A 257 2.22 1.41 -12.59
N PRO A 258 3.42 0.80 -12.47
CA PRO A 258 3.55 -0.56 -11.98
C PRO A 258 3.05 -0.63 -10.53
N ALA A 259 2.49 -1.80 -10.15
CA ALA A 259 2.09 -2.08 -8.78
C ALA A 259 3.25 -1.75 -7.80
N PRO A 260 2.95 -1.25 -6.59
CA PRO A 260 3.99 -0.92 -5.62
C PRO A 260 4.70 -2.20 -5.19
N CYS A 261 5.93 -2.38 -5.70
CA CYS A 261 6.85 -3.40 -5.24
C CYS A 261 7.77 -2.75 -4.21
N CYS A 262 7.55 -3.03 -2.92
CA CYS A 262 8.50 -2.64 -1.88
C CYS A 262 9.70 -3.60 -1.94
N THR A 263 10.84 -3.08 -2.38
CA THR A 263 12.15 -3.73 -2.24
C THR A 263 12.96 -2.84 -1.32
N THR A 264 13.29 -3.33 -0.13
CA THR A 264 14.11 -2.61 0.86
C THR A 264 15.34 -3.44 1.21
#